data_AF-A0A328F8I1-F1
#
_entry.id   AF-A0A328F8I1-F1
#
_cell.length_a   1.000
_cell.length_b   1.000
_cell.length_c   1.000
_cell.angle_alpha   90.00
_cell.angle_beta   90.00
_cell.angle_gamma   90.00
#
_symmetry.space_group_name_H-M   'P 1'
#
loop_
_entity.id
_entity.type
_entity.pdbx_description
1 polymer ?
#
loop_
_entity_poly.entity_id
_entity_poly.type
_entity_poly.pdbx_seq_one_letter_code
_entity_poly.pdbx_strand_id
1 'polypeptide(L)'
;MLYSGHFSFDEVNGSDEERHGYFTCIATAATPELALQKFRQRIHTIKEEDLSPLFKNIRAVYVEDIVEISENPEAPVITRFQSSEGPFPKSVSCALPASNTDEVRVFQWVSDTSPPVHRQVDAKQEYNEAAPFIEFV
;
A
#
# COMPACT_ATOMS: atom_id res chain seq x y z
N MET A 1 11.79 6.44 -12.95
CA MET A 1 11.38 5.06 -12.63
C MET A 1 9.87 5.02 -12.51
N LEU A 2 9.25 3.87 -12.78
CA LEU A 2 7.83 3.63 -12.52
C LEU A 2 7.69 3.07 -11.10
N TYR A 3 6.71 3.56 -10.35
CA TYR A 3 6.41 3.08 -9.01
C TYR A 3 4.96 2.60 -8.96
N SER A 4 4.72 1.49 -8.29
CA SER A 4 3.40 0.93 -7.99
C SER A 4 3.23 0.89 -6.47
N GLY A 5 2.42 1.77 -5.92
CA GLY A 5 2.04 1.74 -4.51
C GLY A 5 0.84 0.82 -4.30
N HIS A 6 0.95 -0.10 -3.37
CA HIS A 6 -0.13 -0.98 -2.95
C HIS A 6 -0.67 -0.49 -1.60
N PHE A 7 -1.97 -0.23 -1.57
CA PHE A 7 -2.64 0.35 -0.41
C PHE A 7 -3.72 -0.58 0.12
N SER A 8 -3.96 -0.48 1.41
CA SER A 8 -5.21 -0.90 2.06
C SER A 8 -5.93 0.33 2.60
N PHE A 9 -7.22 0.21 2.88
CA PHE A 9 -8.01 1.30 3.42
C PHE A 9 -9.17 0.79 4.27
N ASP A 10 -9.59 1.64 5.21
CA ASP A 10 -10.80 1.48 5.99
C ASP A 10 -11.86 2.44 5.45
N GLU A 11 -13.08 1.94 5.29
CA GLU A 11 -14.25 2.73 4.92
C GLU A 11 -15.47 2.31 5.75
N VAL A 12 -16.51 3.13 5.70
CA VAL A 12 -17.83 2.78 6.26
C VAL A 12 -18.87 2.69 5.15
N ASN A 13 -19.76 1.71 5.23
CA ASN A 13 -20.90 1.61 4.31
C ASN A 13 -22.04 2.57 4.72
N GLY A 14 -23.13 2.59 3.95
CA GLY A 14 -24.29 3.45 4.25
C GLY A 14 -25.03 3.12 5.56
N SER A 15 -24.67 2.02 6.22
CA SER A 15 -25.19 1.56 7.51
C SER A 15 -24.17 1.70 8.64
N ASP A 16 -23.07 2.42 8.40
CA ASP A 16 -21.94 2.64 9.33
C ASP A 16 -21.19 1.36 9.73
N GLU A 17 -21.29 0.30 8.91
CA GLU A 17 -20.48 -0.91 9.12
C GLU A 17 -19.11 -0.74 8.48
N GLU A 18 -18.08 -1.16 9.23
CA GLU A 18 -16.69 -1.15 8.79
C GLU A 18 -16.50 -2.05 7.56
N ARG A 19 -15.76 -1.53 6.59
CA ARG A 19 -15.31 -2.26 5.41
C ARG A 19 -13.85 -1.95 5.17
N HIS A 20 -13.13 -2.97 4.72
CA HIS A 20 -11.74 -2.84 4.34
C HIS A 20 -11.59 -3.13 2.85
N GLY A 21 -10.67 -2.42 2.20
CA GLY A 21 -10.41 -2.62 0.79
C GLY A 21 -8.96 -2.38 0.46
N TYR A 22 -8.65 -2.62 -0.81
CA TYR A 22 -7.30 -2.53 -1.33
C TYR A 22 -7.34 -1.86 -2.70
N PHE A 23 -6.36 -1.01 -2.98
CA PHE A 23 -6.16 -0.48 -4.31
C PHE A 23 -4.67 -0.35 -4.62
N THR A 24 -4.38 -0.10 -5.89
CA THR A 24 -3.03 0.15 -6.39
C THR A 24 -3.01 1.48 -7.12
N CYS A 25 -1.97 2.27 -6.91
CA CYS A 25 -1.71 3.49 -7.67
C CYS A 25 -0.34 3.41 -8.33
N ILE A 26 -0.25 3.85 -9.59
CA ILE A 26 1.02 3.89 -10.33
C ILE A 26 1.42 5.32 -10.64
N ALA A 27 2.71 5.63 -10.54
CA ALA A 27 3.24 6.94 -10.87
C ALA A 27 4.71 6.85 -11.29
N THR A 28 5.13 7.73 -12.20
CA THR A 28 6.55 7.92 -12.47
C THR A 28 7.15 8.93 -11.48
N ALA A 29 8.33 8.64 -10.95
CA ALA A 29 9.07 9.53 -10.07
C ALA A 29 10.58 9.29 -10.18
N ALA A 30 11.37 10.20 -9.59
CA ALA A 30 12.81 10.05 -9.49
C ALA A 30 13.23 9.23 -8.26
N THR A 31 12.45 9.29 -7.17
CA THR A 31 12.72 8.57 -5.92
C THR A 31 11.41 8.00 -5.34
N PRO A 32 11.49 6.98 -4.47
CA PRO A 32 10.29 6.44 -3.79
C PRO A 32 9.56 7.49 -2.94
N GLU A 33 10.27 8.43 -2.31
CA GLU A 33 9.67 9.51 -1.52
C GLU A 33 8.82 10.44 -2.38
N LEU A 34 9.31 10.78 -3.58
CA LEU A 34 8.55 11.59 -4.55
C LEU A 34 7.37 10.82 -5.11
N ALA A 35 7.49 9.49 -5.32
CA ALA A 35 6.36 8.65 -5.70
C ALA A 35 5.28 8.67 -4.61
N LEU A 36 5.68 8.52 -3.35
CA LEU A 36 4.79 8.55 -2.19
C LEU A 36 4.05 9.89 -2.06
N GLN A 37 4.75 11.02 -2.26
CA GLN A 37 4.13 12.35 -2.30
C GLN A 37 3.07 12.45 -3.42
N LYS A 38 3.39 11.94 -4.62
CA LYS A 38 2.43 11.90 -5.74
C LYS A 38 1.22 11.03 -5.45
N PHE A 39 1.42 9.86 -4.83
CA PHE A 39 0.32 9.00 -4.42
C PHE A 39 -0.58 9.71 -3.40
N ARG A 40 0.01 10.31 -2.37
CA ARG A 40 -0.73 11.10 -1.37
C ARG A 40 -1.55 12.19 -2.03
N GLN A 41 -0.93 13.02 -2.87
CA GLN A 41 -1.62 14.09 -3.57
C GLN A 41 -2.77 13.54 -4.42
N ARG A 42 -2.55 12.46 -5.17
CA ARG A 42 -3.60 11.87 -6.02
C ARG A 42 -4.78 11.35 -5.19
N ILE A 43 -4.51 10.69 -4.07
CA ILE A 43 -5.55 10.15 -3.18
C ILE A 43 -6.37 11.29 -2.56
N HIS A 44 -5.71 12.35 -2.09
CA HIS A 44 -6.39 13.56 -1.60
C HIS A 44 -7.24 14.21 -2.70
N THR A 45 -6.68 14.45 -3.88
CA THR A 45 -7.41 15.03 -5.02
C THR A 45 -8.67 14.23 -5.36
N ILE A 46 -8.60 12.89 -5.40
CA ILE A 46 -9.78 12.07 -5.70
C ILE A 46 -10.88 12.27 -4.65
N LYS A 47 -10.52 12.36 -3.36
CA LYS A 47 -11.48 12.48 -2.26
C LYS A 47 -12.03 13.90 -2.10
N GLU A 48 -11.15 14.90 -2.09
CA GLU A 48 -11.52 16.30 -1.85
C GLU A 48 -12.28 16.93 -3.02
N GLU A 49 -11.96 16.53 -4.26
CA GLU A 49 -12.65 17.00 -5.46
C GLU A 49 -13.83 16.09 -5.87
N ASP A 50 -14.19 15.09 -5.06
CA ASP A 50 -15.27 14.12 -5.30
C ASP A 50 -15.20 13.46 -6.70
N LEU A 51 -13.99 13.11 -7.14
CA LEU A 51 -13.77 12.56 -8.49
C LEU A 51 -14.27 11.12 -8.65
N SER A 52 -14.52 10.42 -7.53
CA SER A 52 -15.04 9.05 -7.54
C SER A 52 -15.80 8.73 -6.26
N PRO A 53 -17.03 8.17 -6.35
CA PRO A 53 -17.80 7.77 -5.19
C PRO A 53 -17.13 6.64 -4.37
N LEU A 54 -16.18 5.90 -4.97
CA LEU A 54 -15.42 4.86 -4.29
C LEU A 54 -14.53 5.39 -3.16
N PHE A 55 -14.12 6.66 -3.20
CA PHE A 55 -13.26 7.27 -2.18
C PHE A 55 -14.04 8.05 -1.12
N LYS A 56 -15.36 8.18 -1.30
CA LYS A 56 -16.21 9.06 -0.50
C LYS A 56 -16.20 8.70 0.99
N ASN A 57 -16.30 7.42 1.31
CA ASN A 57 -16.41 6.95 2.69
C ASN A 57 -15.12 6.38 3.28
N ILE A 58 -14.00 6.45 2.55
CA ILE A 58 -12.69 6.06 3.05
C ILE A 58 -12.31 6.96 4.24
N ARG A 59 -11.95 6.36 5.37
CA ARG A 59 -11.52 7.01 6.61
C ARG A 59 -10.01 7.06 6.74
N ALA A 60 -9.36 5.95 6.44
CA ALA A 60 -7.92 5.81 6.53
C ALA A 60 -7.38 5.05 5.32
N VAL A 61 -6.17 5.39 4.89
CA VAL A 61 -5.42 4.67 3.86
C VAL A 61 -4.05 4.32 4.45
N TYR A 62 -3.63 3.08 4.23
CA TYR A 62 -2.36 2.53 4.67
C TYR A 62 -1.51 2.14 3.46
N VAL A 63 -0.20 2.32 3.57
CA VAL A 63 0.76 1.83 2.56
C VAL A 63 1.16 0.42 2.95
N GLU A 64 0.83 -0.56 2.12
CA GLU A 64 1.29 -1.94 2.29
C GLU A 64 2.74 -2.06 1.82
N ASP A 65 2.98 -1.62 0.59
CA ASP A 65 4.28 -1.66 -0.05
C ASP A 65 4.36 -0.65 -1.22
N ILE A 66 5.59 -0.34 -1.63
CA ILE A 66 5.88 0.47 -2.80
C ILE A 66 6.87 -0.29 -3.66
N VAL A 67 6.45 -0.65 -4.86
CA VAL A 67 7.27 -1.39 -5.82
C VAL A 67 7.85 -0.42 -6.85
N GLU A 68 9.16 -0.28 -6.90
CA GLU A 68 9.87 0.41 -7.99
C GLU A 68 10.16 -0.56 -9.12
N ILE A 69 9.81 -0.17 -10.34
CA ILE A 69 10.08 -0.86 -11.59
C ILE A 69 11.06 0.03 -12.36
N SER A 70 12.34 -0.34 -12.31
CA SER A 70 13.44 0.49 -12.81
C SER A 70 13.58 0.38 -14.34
N GLU A 71 13.39 -0.83 -14.86
CA GLU A 71 13.40 -1.20 -16.27
C GLU A 71 12.14 -2.02 -16.61
N ASN A 72 11.83 -2.22 -17.89
CA ASN A 72 10.76 -3.15 -18.27
C ASN A 72 11.27 -4.59 -18.08
N PRO A 73 10.76 -5.35 -17.11
CA PRO A 73 11.27 -6.69 -16.86
C PRO A 73 11.00 -7.58 -18.08
N GLU A 74 12.01 -8.31 -18.54
CA GLU A 74 11.85 -9.24 -19.68
C GLU A 74 10.96 -10.43 -19.28
N ALA A 75 11.06 -10.87 -18.03
CA ALA A 75 10.22 -11.89 -17.45
C ALA A 75 8.98 -11.26 -16.76
N PRO A 76 7.80 -11.90 -16.80
CA PRO A 76 6.65 -11.44 -16.03
C PRO A 76 6.94 -11.44 -14.52
N VAL A 77 6.58 -10.36 -13.83
CA VAL A 77 6.76 -10.20 -12.38
C VAL A 77 5.40 -10.03 -11.69
N ILE A 78 5.19 -10.76 -10.59
CA ILE A 78 4.03 -10.58 -9.72
C ILE A 78 4.39 -9.51 -8.68
N THR A 79 3.80 -8.32 -8.78
CA THR A 79 4.12 -7.19 -7.89
C THR A 79 3.35 -7.24 -6.58
N ARG A 80 2.16 -7.87 -6.55
CA ARG A 80 1.31 -8.02 -5.36
C ARG A 80 0.67 -9.39 -5.33
N PHE A 81 0.63 -10.01 -4.16
CA PHE A 81 -0.22 -11.16 -3.90
C PHE A 81 -1.03 -10.95 -2.64
N GLN A 82 -2.31 -11.28 -2.72
CA GLN A 82 -3.24 -11.15 -1.62
C GLN A 82 -4.14 -12.38 -1.55
N SER A 83 -4.23 -12.96 -0.36
CA SER A 83 -5.09 -14.10 -0.07
C SER A 83 -5.81 -13.91 1.26
N SER A 84 -7.07 -14.36 1.31
CA SER A 84 -8.00 -14.22 2.43
C SER A 84 -8.81 -15.51 2.62
N GLU A 85 -8.95 -16.00 3.86
CA GLU A 85 -9.68 -17.24 4.19
C GLU A 85 -11.00 -16.99 4.95
N GLY A 86 -12.16 -17.32 4.37
CA GLY A 86 -13.49 -17.15 4.99
C GLY A 86 -14.16 -15.78 4.70
N PRO A 87 -15.31 -15.46 5.33
CA PRO A 87 -15.93 -14.12 5.22
C PRO A 87 -14.98 -13.08 5.83
N PHE A 88 -14.70 -12.02 5.04
CA PHE A 88 -13.63 -11.01 5.16
C PHE A 88 -12.68 -11.14 6.39
N PRO A 89 -11.46 -11.70 6.23
CA PRO A 89 -10.68 -12.25 7.35
C PRO A 89 -9.25 -11.70 7.47
N LYS A 90 -8.52 -12.19 8.49
CA LYS A 90 -7.06 -12.10 8.62
C LYS A 90 -6.39 -12.34 7.27
N SER A 91 -5.58 -11.40 6.81
CA SER A 91 -5.00 -11.40 5.46
C SER A 91 -3.47 -11.54 5.49
N VAL A 92 -2.92 -12.11 4.42
CA VAL A 92 -1.49 -12.04 4.11
C VAL A 92 -1.34 -11.18 2.87
N SER A 93 -0.59 -10.09 3.01
CA SER A 93 -0.24 -9.16 1.93
C SER A 93 1.28 -9.02 1.90
N CYS A 94 1.87 -9.25 0.73
CA CYS A 94 3.29 -8.98 0.51
C CYS A 94 3.58 -8.65 -0.97
N ALA A 95 4.58 -7.78 -1.17
CA ALA A 95 5.18 -7.58 -2.48
C ALA A 95 6.24 -8.65 -2.80
N LEU A 96 6.38 -8.95 -4.09
CA LEU A 96 7.32 -9.94 -4.63
C LEU A 96 7.28 -11.30 -3.90
N PRO A 97 6.11 -11.95 -3.79
CA PRO A 97 5.95 -13.18 -3.01
C PRO A 97 6.80 -14.36 -3.53
N ALA A 98 7.21 -14.32 -4.80
CA ALA A 98 7.88 -15.41 -5.49
C ALA A 98 9.01 -14.94 -6.41
N SER A 99 9.42 -13.67 -6.30
CA SER A 99 10.40 -13.05 -7.20
C SER A 99 11.62 -12.59 -6.43
N ASN A 100 12.80 -12.92 -6.96
CA ASN A 100 14.09 -12.41 -6.47
C ASN A 100 14.82 -11.83 -7.70
N THR A 101 14.67 -10.53 -7.93
CA THR A 101 15.21 -9.80 -9.09
C THR A 101 15.70 -8.42 -8.66
N ASP A 102 16.75 -7.91 -9.30
CA ASP A 102 17.25 -6.55 -9.09
C ASP A 102 16.50 -5.50 -9.95
N GLU A 103 15.69 -5.94 -10.92
CA GLU A 103 14.90 -5.09 -11.82
C GLU A 103 13.72 -4.42 -11.12
N VAL A 104 13.30 -5.00 -9.99
CA VAL A 104 12.14 -4.57 -9.21
C VAL A 104 12.50 -4.53 -7.74
N ARG A 105 12.29 -3.38 -7.09
CA ARG A 105 12.65 -3.16 -5.68
C ARG A 105 11.42 -2.84 -4.84
N VAL A 106 11.36 -3.37 -3.62
CA VAL A 106 10.26 -3.10 -2.67
C VAL A 106 10.75 -2.17 -1.57
N PHE A 107 9.99 -1.12 -1.34
CA PHE A 107 10.18 -0.18 -0.23
C PHE A 107 9.01 -0.30 0.74
N GLN A 108 9.31 -0.21 2.03
CA GLN A 108 8.31 -0.11 3.08
C GLN A 108 8.24 1.32 3.57
N TRP A 109 7.02 1.81 3.79
CA TRP A 109 6.82 3.06 4.48
C TRP A 109 6.98 2.84 5.99
N VAL A 110 7.70 3.75 6.65
CA VAL A 110 7.83 3.80 8.10
C VAL A 110 7.33 5.17 8.53
N SER A 111 6.40 5.22 9.49
CA SER A 111 5.93 6.49 10.03
C SER A 111 7.04 7.17 10.83
N ASP A 112 7.08 8.51 10.79
CA ASP A 112 8.08 9.30 11.53
C ASP A 112 8.00 9.13 13.05
N THR A 113 6.92 8.53 13.57
CA THR A 113 6.70 8.26 14.99
C THR A 113 7.14 6.85 15.40
N SER A 114 7.49 5.98 14.45
CA SER A 114 7.92 4.61 14.72
C SER A 114 9.45 4.48 14.76
N PRO A 115 10.03 3.76 15.74
CA PRO A 115 11.47 3.51 15.75
C PRO A 115 11.88 2.69 14.51
N PRO A 116 13.08 2.90 13.95
CA PRO A 116 13.54 2.20 12.76
C PRO A 116 13.59 0.69 12.99
N VAL A 117 12.77 -0.06 12.25
CA VAL A 117 12.72 -1.52 12.36
C VAL A 117 13.83 -2.13 11.52
N HIS A 118 14.93 -2.55 12.16
CA HIS A 118 15.88 -3.46 11.53
C HIS A 118 15.26 -4.86 11.48
N ARG A 119 14.87 -5.32 10.28
CA ARG A 119 14.30 -6.64 10.06
C ARG A 119 15.39 -7.71 10.23
N GLN A 120 15.52 -8.27 11.43
CA GLN A 120 16.18 -9.56 11.62
C GLN A 120 15.23 -10.68 11.17
N VAL A 121 15.77 -11.57 10.34
CA VAL A 121 15.10 -12.74 9.79
C VAL A 121 15.03 -13.80 10.88
N ASP A 122 14.20 -13.60 11.90
CA ASP A 122 13.94 -14.64 12.90
C ASP A 122 12.46 -14.74 13.27
N ALA A 123 12.01 -16.00 13.33
CA ALA A 123 10.65 -16.46 13.09
C ALA A 123 9.71 -16.34 14.30
N LYS A 124 9.60 -15.15 14.91
CA LYS A 124 8.50 -14.76 15.82
C LYS A 124 8.28 -13.25 15.77
N GLN A 125 7.71 -12.74 14.70
CA GLN A 125 7.31 -11.33 14.64
C GLN A 125 6.00 -11.16 15.42
N GLU A 126 6.05 -10.41 16.52
CA GLU A 126 4.86 -9.72 17.03
C GLU A 126 4.31 -8.84 15.89
N TYR A 127 3.00 -8.94 15.65
CA TYR A 127 2.33 -8.13 14.65
C TYR A 127 2.35 -6.68 15.12
N ASN A 128 3.17 -5.85 14.46
CA ASN A 128 3.11 -4.40 14.65
C ASN A 128 1.94 -3.87 13.82
N GLU A 129 0.94 -3.31 14.49
CA GLU A 129 -0.21 -2.68 13.86
C GLU A 129 0.25 -1.53 12.95
N ALA A 130 -0.27 -1.47 11.72
CA ALA A 130 0.15 -0.49 10.74
C ALA A 130 -0.41 0.89 11.11
N ALA A 131 0.46 1.91 11.13
CA ALA A 131 0.01 3.30 11.26
C ALA A 131 -0.60 3.79 9.93
N PRO A 132 -1.66 4.62 9.97
CA PRO A 132 -2.26 5.16 8.76
C PRO A 132 -1.30 6.10 8.02
N PHE A 133 -1.25 5.95 6.71
CA PHE A 133 -0.49 6.82 5.81
C PHE A 133 -1.23 8.14 5.54
N ILE A 134 -2.57 8.06 5.48
CA ILE A 134 -3.49 9.19 5.38
C ILE A 134 -4.68 8.89 6.30
N GLU A 135 -5.06 9.86 7.13
CA GLU A 135 -6.34 9.90 7.85
C GLU A 135 -7.18 11.06 7.31
N PHE A 136 -8.45 10.81 7.07
CA PHE A 136 -9.41 11.83 6.67
C PHE A 136 -10.29 12.20 7.86
N VAL A 137 -10.02 13.37 8.45
CA VAL A 137 -10.78 13.97 9.57
C VAL A 137 -11.99 14.75 9.08
#